data_AF-A0A3B0VP90-F1
#
_entry.id   AF-A0A3B0VP90-F1
#
_cell.length_a   1.000
_cell.length_b   1.000
_cell.length_c   1.000
_cell.angle_alpha   90.00
_cell.angle_beta   90.00
_cell.angle_gamma   90.00
#
_symmetry.space_group_name_H-M   'P 1'
#
loop_
_entity.id
_entity.type
_entity.pdbx_description
1 polymer ?
#
loop_
_entity_poly.entity_id
_entity_poly.type
_entity_poly.pdbx_seq_one_letter_code
_entity_poly.pdbx_strand_id
1 'polypeptide(L)' 'AGLVGLKGHRSIGGCRASIYNAFPMEGVEKLVAFMDNFARSNG' A
#
# COMPACT_ATOMS: atom_id res chain seq x y z
N ALA A 1 -8.91 2.91 -11.06
CA ALA A 1 -8.28 1.78 -10.35
C ALA A 1 -7.09 2.33 -9.57
N GLY A 2 -7.00 2.06 -8.27
CA GLY A 2 -5.96 2.60 -7.38
C GLY A 2 -5.75 1.68 -6.18
N LEU A 3 -4.76 1.98 -5.34
CA LEU A 3 -4.49 1.21 -4.13
C LEU A 3 -5.59 1.49 -3.08
N VAL A 4 -6.45 0.51 -2.83
CA VAL A 4 -7.57 0.61 -1.87
C VAL A 4 -7.29 -0.24 -0.63
N GLY A 5 -7.91 0.11 0.50
CA GLY A 5 -7.82 -0.68 1.74
C GLY A 5 -6.50 -0.53 2.52
N LEU A 6 -5.70 0.50 2.22
CA LEU A 6 -4.43 0.76 2.91
C LEU A 6 -4.58 1.46 4.27
N LYS A 7 -5.75 2.01 4.59
CA LYS A 7 -5.97 2.67 5.88
C LYS A 7 -5.82 1.65 7.01
N GLY A 8 -4.95 1.95 7.96
CA GLY A 8 -4.69 1.11 9.12
C GLY A 8 -5.91 0.93 10.03
N HIS A 9 -5.84 -0.05 10.92
CA HIS A 9 -6.93 -0.32 11.87
C HIS A 9 -7.17 0.90 12.76
N ARG A 10 -8.46 1.19 13.06
CA ARG A 10 -8.88 2.40 13.78
C ARG A 10 -8.15 2.66 15.11
N SER A 11 -7.75 1.60 15.81
CA SER A 11 -7.09 1.71 17.12
C SER A 11 -5.59 2.00 17.04
N ILE A 12 -4.96 1.78 15.88
CA ILE A 12 -3.51 1.91 15.69
C ILE A 12 -3.20 3.10 14.75
N GLY A 13 -4.11 3.41 13.83
CA GLY A 13 -3.87 4.40 12.79
C GLY A 13 -2.87 3.91 11.74
N GLY A 14 -2.20 4.85 11.06
CA GLY A 14 -1.20 4.56 10.05
C GLY A 14 -1.75 3.85 8.80
N CYS A 15 -0.87 3.05 8.17
CA CYS A 15 -1.16 2.32 6.94
C CYS A 15 -0.89 0.82 7.12
N ARG A 16 -1.68 -0.03 6.44
CA ARG A 16 -1.49 -1.49 6.40
C ARG A 16 -1.86 -2.04 5.03
N ALA A 17 -0.93 -2.74 4.38
CA ALA A 17 -1.23 -3.54 3.20
C ALA A 17 -1.53 -4.99 3.59
N SER A 18 -2.65 -5.55 3.11
CA SER A 18 -3.02 -6.95 3.35
C SER A 18 -2.75 -7.77 2.09
N ILE A 19 -1.75 -8.66 2.14
CA ILE A 19 -1.24 -9.41 0.99
C ILE A 19 -1.54 -10.90 1.22
N TYR A 20 -2.79 -11.29 0.96
CA TYR A 20 -3.22 -12.70 1.07
C TYR A 20 -2.93 -13.48 -0.22
N ASN A 21 -3.15 -14.79 -0.21
CA ASN A 21 -2.88 -15.68 -1.37
C ASN A 21 -3.52 -15.22 -2.69
N ALA A 22 -4.68 -14.58 -2.64
CA ALA A 22 -5.37 -14.07 -3.83
C ALA A 22 -4.80 -12.74 -4.35
N PHE A 23 -3.88 -12.11 -3.62
CA PHE A 23 -3.28 -10.85 -4.01
C PHE A 23 -2.17 -11.09 -5.05
N PRO A 24 -2.27 -10.54 -6.27
CA PRO A 24 -1.30 -10.81 -7.32
C PRO A 24 0.01 -10.06 -7.08
N MET A 25 1.11 -10.60 -7.61
CA MET A 25 2.44 -9.99 -7.54
C MET A 25 2.47 -8.58 -8.15
N GLU A 26 1.77 -8.37 -9.27
CA GLU A 26 1.62 -7.05 -9.91
C GLU A 26 1.03 -5.99 -8.96
N GLY A 27 0.15 -6.41 -8.04
CA GLY A 27 -0.39 -5.53 -7.01
C GLY A 27 0.67 -5.07 -6.01
N VAL A 28 1.60 -5.96 -5.65
CA VAL A 28 2.72 -5.66 -4.75
C VAL A 28 3.69 -4.70 -5.43
N GLU A 29 4.02 -4.94 -6.69
CA GLU A 29 4.91 -4.08 -7.47
C GLU A 29 4.36 -2.65 -7.59
N LYS A 30 3.05 -2.50 -7.85
CA LYS A 30 2.39 -1.20 -7.87
C LYS A 30 2.40 -0.50 -6.51
N LEU A 31 2.26 -1.25 -5.41
CA LEU A 31 2.35 -0.71 -4.06
C LEU A 31 3.77 -0.20 -3.77
N VAL A 32 4.81 -0.97 -4.09
CA VAL A 32 6.21 -0.57 -3.89
C VAL A 32 6.54 0.68 -4.71
N ALA A 33 6.20 0.68 -6.00
CA ALA A 33 6.43 1.84 -6.86
C ALA A 33 5.73 3.11 -6.35
N PHE A 34 4.51 2.97 -5.82
CA PHE A 34 3.80 4.07 -5.18
C PHE A 34 4.54 4.58 -3.92
N MET A 35 4.99 3.68 -3.04
CA MET A 35 5.70 4.05 -1.81
C MET A 35 7.01 4.79 -2.10
N ASP A 36 7.80 4.31 -3.07
CA ASP A 36 9.04 4.96 -3.48
C ASP A 36 8.78 6.36 -4.04
N ASN A 37 7.79 6.50 -4.93
CA ASN A 37 7.44 7.79 -5.51
C ASN A 37 6.91 8.75 -4.44
N PHE A 38 6.08 8.26 -3.51
CA PHE A 38 5.55 9.06 -2.42
C PHE A 38 6.67 9.58 -1.52
N ALA A 39 7.61 8.71 -1.12
CA ALA A 39 8.76 9.09 -0.30
C ALA A 39 9.65 10.13 -0.98
N ARG A 40 9.90 9.99 -2.29
CA ARG A 40 10.70 10.97 -3.07
C ARG A 40 10.00 12.32 -3.23
N SER A 41 8.67 12.34 -3.30
CA SER A 41 7.90 13.55 -3.60
C SER A 41 7.51 14.33 -2.34
N ASN A 42 7.51 13.68 -1.17
CA ASN A 42 7.00 14.25 0.08
C ASN A 42 7.99 14.12 1.27
N GLY A 43 9.19 13.59 1.05
CA GLY A 43 10.30 13.61 2.01
C GLY A 43 11.15 14.84 1.86
#